data_AF-A0A3G6RR94-F1
#
_entry.id   AF-A0A3G6RR94-F1
#
_cell.length_a   1.000
_cell.length_b   1.000
_cell.length_c   1.000
_cell.angle_alpha   90.00
_cell.angle_beta   90.00
_cell.angle_gamma   90.00
#
_symmetry.space_group_name_H-M   'P 1'
#
loop_
_entity.id
_entity.type
_entity.pdbx_description
1 polymer ?
#
loop_
_entity_poly.entity_id
_entity_poly.type
_entity_poly.pdbx_seq_one_letter_code
_entity_poly.pdbx_strand_id
1 'polypeptide(L)'
;MKKLLLFLLISTFSFAQQTAQVVPASYQVSKKVLVKEFSYQDLITFFNSKMQIQNEDLSENINRCKYIIQDAKAKQDFGTVQAFSFILNGLQQADKMGNKNDAWFKVYDNEGSYNFYTGDEKFIGRVYKEKLDEDFNQNPNKNEVFLMNFMYISIE
;
A
#
# COMPACT_ATOMS: atom_id res chain seq x y z
N MET A 1 -42.22 -18.02 -72.54
CA MET A 1 -43.35 -17.90 -71.59
C MET A 1 -42.80 -17.93 -70.17
N LYS A 2 -43.28 -17.03 -69.31
CA LYS A 2 -42.96 -16.88 -67.88
C LYS A 2 -43.36 -18.13 -67.07
N LYS A 3 -42.58 -18.44 -66.01
CA LYS A 3 -42.97 -18.93 -64.64
C LYS A 3 -41.67 -19.36 -63.92
N LEU A 4 -41.15 -18.62 -62.94
CA LEU A 4 -41.53 -18.52 -61.52
C LEU A 4 -41.06 -19.73 -60.66
N LEU A 5 -40.12 -19.42 -59.74
CA LEU A 5 -39.74 -20.03 -58.45
C LEU A 5 -39.88 -21.55 -58.24
N LEU A 6 -38.80 -22.17 -57.72
CA LEU A 6 -38.89 -22.91 -56.44
C LEU A 6 -37.53 -23.08 -55.73
N PHE A 7 -37.58 -22.82 -54.42
CA PHE A 7 -36.61 -23.09 -53.36
C PHE A 7 -36.06 -24.53 -53.34
N LEU A 8 -34.80 -24.73 -52.90
CA LEU A 8 -34.46 -25.62 -51.77
C LEU A 8 -32.97 -25.58 -51.39
N LEU A 9 -32.72 -24.92 -50.26
CA LEU A 9 -31.74 -25.25 -49.20
C LEU A 9 -30.86 -26.49 -49.41
N ILE A 10 -29.55 -26.28 -49.47
CA ILE A 10 -28.59 -27.23 -48.88
C ILE A 10 -27.82 -26.49 -47.79
N SER A 11 -28.31 -26.68 -46.58
CA SER A 11 -27.65 -26.37 -45.32
C SER A 11 -26.37 -27.19 -45.19
N THR A 12 -25.20 -26.57 -45.37
CA THR A 12 -23.98 -27.08 -44.75
C THR A 12 -23.97 -26.60 -43.31
N PHE A 13 -24.60 -27.39 -42.43
CA PHE A 13 -24.35 -27.32 -40.99
C PHE A 13 -22.88 -27.64 -40.77
N SER A 14 -22.05 -26.61 -40.70
CA SER A 14 -20.75 -26.74 -40.04
C SER A 14 -21.06 -26.85 -38.56
N PHE A 15 -21.05 -28.08 -38.05
CA PHE A 15 -20.94 -28.34 -36.62
C PHE A 15 -19.57 -27.85 -36.17
N ALA A 16 -19.46 -26.54 -35.91
CA ALA A 16 -18.53 -26.06 -34.91
C ALA A 16 -19.10 -26.57 -33.57
N GLN A 17 -18.75 -27.80 -33.20
CA GLN A 17 -18.75 -28.20 -31.80
C GLN A 17 -17.86 -27.18 -31.11
N GLN A 18 -18.51 -26.19 -30.52
CA GLN A 18 -17.97 -25.33 -29.51
C GLN A 18 -17.61 -26.28 -28.37
N THR A 19 -16.41 -26.88 -28.45
CA THR A 19 -15.74 -27.37 -27.26
C THR A 19 -15.56 -26.11 -26.43
N ALA A 20 -16.53 -25.86 -25.55
CA ALA A 20 -16.31 -25.07 -24.37
C ALA A 20 -15.15 -25.77 -23.67
N GLN A 21 -13.93 -25.34 -24.02
CA GLN A 21 -12.81 -25.46 -23.11
C GLN A 21 -13.32 -24.77 -21.86
N VAL A 22 -13.68 -25.56 -20.85
CA VAL A 22 -13.73 -25.11 -19.48
C VAL A 22 -12.30 -24.67 -19.21
N VAL A 23 -12.02 -23.40 -19.51
CA VAL A 23 -10.81 -22.75 -19.05
C VAL A 23 -10.91 -22.87 -17.53
N PRO A 24 -10.00 -23.62 -16.87
CA PRO A 24 -10.02 -23.68 -15.41
C PRO A 24 -10.01 -22.24 -14.93
N ALA A 25 -10.92 -21.91 -14.00
CA ALA A 25 -11.15 -20.57 -13.46
C ALA A 25 -9.81 -19.83 -13.41
N SER A 26 -9.57 -19.03 -14.44
CA SER A 26 -8.34 -18.29 -14.58
C SER A 26 -8.26 -17.44 -13.34
N TYR A 27 -7.17 -17.58 -12.58
CA TYR A 27 -6.78 -16.67 -11.51
C TYR A 27 -7.34 -15.29 -11.82
N GLN A 28 -8.40 -14.88 -11.11
CA GLN A 28 -8.83 -13.51 -11.21
C GLN A 28 -7.65 -12.74 -10.67
N VAL A 29 -6.90 -12.10 -11.58
CA VAL A 29 -5.85 -11.16 -11.19
C VAL A 29 -6.58 -10.05 -10.49
N SER A 30 -6.65 -10.15 -9.16
CA SER A 30 -7.24 -9.14 -8.30
C SER A 30 -6.58 -7.84 -8.72
N LYS A 31 -7.36 -6.89 -9.23
CA LYS A 31 -6.82 -5.66 -9.80
C LYS A 31 -6.10 -4.90 -8.67
N LYS A 32 -4.77 -4.96 -8.66
CA LYS A 32 -3.90 -4.19 -7.75
C LYS A 32 -3.99 -2.72 -8.19
N VAL A 33 -4.69 -1.87 -7.44
CA VAL A 33 -4.85 -0.45 -7.75
C VAL A 33 -4.04 0.37 -6.75
N LEU A 34 -3.10 1.17 -7.24
CA LEU A 34 -2.34 2.08 -6.38
C LEU A 34 -3.30 3.12 -5.78
N VAL A 35 -3.40 3.16 -4.46
CA VAL A 35 -4.26 4.14 -3.77
C VAL A 35 -3.47 5.24 -3.09
N LYS A 36 -2.24 4.94 -2.64
CA LYS A 36 -1.41 5.91 -1.95
C LYS A 36 0.06 5.59 -2.07
N GLU A 37 0.86 6.64 -2.28
CA GLU A 37 2.31 6.61 -2.08
C GLU A 37 2.65 7.59 -0.94
N PHE A 38 3.60 7.19 -0.11
CA PHE A 38 4.18 8.04 0.92
C PHE A 38 5.65 8.21 0.63
N SER A 39 6.06 9.44 0.42
CA SER A 39 7.47 9.81 0.25
C SER A 39 8.18 9.88 1.60
N TYR A 40 9.52 9.94 1.55
CA TYR A 40 10.29 10.27 2.74
C TYR A 40 9.95 11.67 3.30
N GLN A 41 9.60 12.62 2.43
CA GLN A 41 9.15 13.95 2.85
C GLN A 41 7.83 13.89 3.62
N ASP A 42 6.92 12.98 3.28
CA ASP A 42 5.67 12.77 4.03
C ASP A 42 5.96 12.26 5.44
N LEU A 43 6.91 11.32 5.60
CA LEU A 43 7.35 10.84 6.91
C LEU A 43 7.96 11.97 7.75
N ILE A 44 8.86 12.77 7.17
CA ILE A 44 9.49 13.91 7.85
C ILE A 44 8.41 14.92 8.29
N THR A 45 7.47 15.23 7.41
CA THR A 45 6.38 16.18 7.69
C THR A 45 5.47 15.66 8.82
N PHE A 46 5.13 14.38 8.78
CA PHE A 46 4.37 13.73 9.84
C PHE A 46 5.11 13.80 11.19
N PHE A 47 6.38 13.43 11.21
CA PHE A 47 7.21 13.47 12.41
C PHE A 47 7.28 14.88 13.00
N ASN A 48 7.62 15.88 12.19
CA ASN A 48 7.72 17.27 12.61
C ASN A 48 6.38 17.79 13.15
N SER A 49 5.27 17.44 12.51
CA SER A 49 3.93 17.82 12.96
C SER A 49 3.59 17.23 14.32
N LYS A 50 3.84 15.93 14.54
CA LYS A 50 3.53 15.27 15.82
C LYS A 50 4.42 15.76 16.95
N MET A 51 5.68 16.09 16.65
CA MET A 51 6.64 16.60 17.62
C MET A 51 6.58 18.12 17.79
N GLN A 52 5.71 18.81 17.05
CA GLN A 52 5.59 20.28 17.03
C GLN A 52 6.93 20.98 16.73
N ILE A 53 7.72 20.39 15.84
CA ILE A 53 9.03 20.90 15.43
C ILE A 53 8.85 21.85 14.26
N GLN A 54 9.45 23.02 14.35
CA GLN A 54 9.54 23.97 13.25
C GLN A 54 10.96 23.96 12.68
N ASN A 55 11.08 23.76 11.36
CA ASN A 55 12.30 23.98 10.57
C ASN A 55 13.53 23.13 10.91
N GLU A 56 13.41 21.93 11.49
CA GLU A 56 14.55 21.01 11.62
C GLU A 56 14.89 20.29 10.31
N ASP A 57 16.19 20.12 10.07
CA ASP A 57 16.68 19.29 8.98
C ASP A 57 16.60 17.78 9.31
N LEU A 58 16.87 16.94 8.31
CA LEU A 58 16.76 15.48 8.46
C LEU A 58 17.74 14.90 9.50
N SER A 59 18.95 15.46 9.59
CA SER A 59 19.99 15.01 10.52
C SER A 59 19.59 15.31 11.96
N GLU A 60 19.02 16.49 12.20
CA GLU A 60 18.49 16.89 13.51
C GLU A 60 17.36 15.96 13.95
N ASN A 61 16.42 15.65 13.05
CA ASN A 61 15.35 14.69 13.29
C ASN A 61 15.86 13.28 13.64
N ILE A 62 16.91 12.80 12.94
CA ILE A 62 17.56 11.52 13.23
C ILE A 62 18.17 11.52 14.64
N ASN A 63 18.88 12.58 15.01
CA ASN A 63 19.51 12.69 16.33
C ASN A 63 18.47 12.79 17.45
N ARG A 64 17.38 13.52 17.21
CA ARG A 64 16.24 13.61 18.12
C ARG A 64 15.60 12.24 18.34
N CYS A 65 15.35 11.47 17.28
CA CYS A 65 14.86 10.10 17.41
C CYS A 65 15.80 9.23 18.25
N LYS A 66 17.11 9.28 18.01
CA LYS A 66 18.10 8.52 18.80
C LYS A 66 18.05 8.88 20.28
N TYR A 67 17.97 10.17 20.60
CA TYR A 67 17.86 10.66 21.97
C TYR A 67 16.60 10.13 22.66
N ILE A 68 15.43 10.25 22.01
CA ILE A 68 14.15 9.77 22.54
C ILE A 68 14.20 8.27 22.81
N ILE A 69 14.76 7.47 21.90
CA ILE A 69 14.92 6.02 22.08
C ILE A 69 15.80 5.70 23.29
N GLN A 70 16.91 6.42 23.47
CA GLN A 70 17.82 6.20 24.60
C GLN A 70 17.16 6.54 25.94
N ASP A 71 16.47 7.67 26.02
CA ASP A 71 15.73 8.08 27.22
C ASP A 71 14.59 7.10 27.54
N ALA A 72 13.82 6.67 26.53
CA ALA A 72 12.76 5.69 26.69
C ALA A 72 13.29 4.31 27.16
N LYS A 73 14.45 3.86 26.66
CA LYS A 73 15.12 2.65 27.16
C LYS A 73 15.48 2.76 28.64
N ALA A 74 16.02 3.90 29.07
CA ALA A 74 16.36 4.13 30.47
C ALA A 74 15.13 4.11 31.39
N LYS A 75 13.98 4.56 30.86
CA LYS A 75 12.68 4.57 31.54
C LYS A 75 11.88 3.28 31.40
N GLN A 76 12.39 2.29 30.67
CA GLN A 76 11.69 1.04 30.33
C GLN A 76 10.35 1.25 29.59
N ASP A 77 10.23 2.35 28.83
CA ASP A 77 9.08 2.63 27.98
C ASP A 77 9.27 1.96 26.60
N PHE A 78 8.97 0.68 26.53
CA PHE A 78 9.16 -0.12 25.32
C PHE A 78 8.27 0.31 24.16
N GLY A 79 7.08 0.87 24.43
CA GLY A 79 6.18 1.38 23.39
C GLY A 79 6.80 2.55 22.64
N THR A 80 7.36 3.51 23.39
CA THR A 80 8.09 4.64 22.79
C THR A 80 9.35 4.16 22.07
N VAL A 81 10.11 3.22 22.63
CA VAL A 81 11.29 2.64 21.96
C VAL A 81 10.91 2.05 20.61
N GLN A 82 9.83 1.28 20.56
CA GLN A 82 9.36 0.60 19.35
C GLN A 82 8.92 1.61 18.28
N ALA A 83 8.05 2.56 18.64
CA ALA A 83 7.54 3.57 17.72
C ALA A 83 8.66 4.45 17.13
N PHE A 84 9.58 4.94 17.97
CA PHE A 84 10.66 5.81 17.51
C PHE A 84 11.77 5.04 16.79
N SER A 85 11.99 3.75 17.09
CA SER A 85 12.94 2.94 16.32
C SER A 85 12.48 2.74 14.88
N PHE A 86 11.17 2.56 14.68
CA PHE A 86 10.57 2.48 13.36
C PHE A 86 10.72 3.81 12.59
N ILE A 87 10.35 4.94 13.22
CA ILE A 87 10.51 6.27 12.61
C ILE A 87 11.98 6.54 12.26
N LEU A 88 12.91 6.23 13.17
CA LEU A 88 14.35 6.38 12.95
C LEU A 88 14.81 5.59 11.71
N ASN A 89 14.33 4.37 11.53
CA ASN A 89 14.65 3.57 10.34
C ASN A 89 14.21 4.29 9.05
N GLY A 90 12.98 4.81 9.00
CA GLY A 90 12.49 5.56 7.85
C GLY A 90 13.28 6.84 7.58
N LEU A 91 13.62 7.60 8.62
CA LEU A 91 14.44 8.81 8.49
C LEU A 91 15.88 8.50 8.03
N GLN A 92 16.49 7.41 8.51
CA GLN A 92 17.81 6.99 8.06
C GLN A 92 17.81 6.49 6.61
N GLN A 93 16.72 5.88 6.15
CA GLN A 93 16.56 5.53 4.74
C GLN A 93 16.39 6.79 3.88
N ALA A 94 15.62 7.79 4.34
CA ALA A 94 15.48 9.08 3.68
C ALA A 94 16.84 9.75 3.42
N ASP A 95 17.74 9.68 4.40
CA ASP A 95 19.07 10.29 4.35
C ASP A 95 19.97 9.63 3.29
N LYS A 96 19.77 8.33 3.04
CA LYS A 96 20.55 7.55 2.06
C LYS A 96 20.07 7.71 0.62
N MET A 97 18.77 7.94 0.40
CA MET A 97 18.16 7.90 -0.94
C MET A 97 18.47 9.14 -1.79
N GLY A 98 18.91 10.25 -1.18
CA GLY A 98 19.30 11.47 -1.91
C GLY A 98 18.14 12.28 -2.51
N ASN A 99 16.97 11.66 -2.78
CA ASN A 99 15.72 12.33 -3.16
C ASN A 99 14.61 12.05 -2.14
N LYS A 100 14.23 13.07 -1.37
CA LYS A 100 13.20 12.96 -0.32
C LYS A 100 11.78 12.77 -0.87
N ASN A 101 11.58 13.01 -2.16
CA ASN A 101 10.28 12.84 -2.81
C ASN A 101 10.06 11.41 -3.33
N ASP A 102 11.08 10.55 -3.30
CA ASP A 102 10.91 9.15 -3.67
C ASP A 102 10.00 8.45 -2.67
N ALA A 103 9.19 7.52 -3.17
CA ALA A 103 8.28 6.71 -2.35
C ALA A 103 9.09 5.90 -1.33
N TRP A 104 8.75 6.05 -0.07
CA TRP A 104 9.21 5.21 1.02
C TRP A 104 8.35 3.95 1.13
N PHE A 105 7.03 4.10 1.00
CA PHE A 105 6.11 2.97 0.88
C PHE A 105 4.89 3.29 0.02
N LYS A 106 4.22 2.23 -0.42
CA LYS A 106 3.06 2.27 -1.30
C LYS A 106 1.96 1.39 -0.74
N VAL A 107 0.72 1.84 -0.95
CA VAL A 107 -0.48 1.11 -0.57
C VAL A 107 -1.30 0.84 -1.81
N TYR A 108 -1.68 -0.41 -1.97
CA TYR A 108 -2.51 -0.88 -3.06
C TYR A 108 -3.83 -1.41 -2.52
N ASP A 109 -4.93 -1.02 -3.16
CA ASP A 109 -6.22 -1.66 -2.97
C ASP A 109 -6.26 -2.97 -3.76
N ASN A 110 -6.62 -4.03 -3.04
CA ASN A 110 -6.86 -5.37 -3.55
C ASN A 110 -8.24 -5.85 -3.07
N GLU A 111 -8.76 -6.92 -3.69
CA GLU A 111 -10.02 -7.51 -3.26
C GLU A 111 -9.97 -7.90 -1.77
N GLY A 112 -10.83 -7.28 -0.97
CA GLY A 112 -10.94 -7.51 0.48
C GLY A 112 -9.80 -6.94 1.36
N SER A 113 -8.77 -6.29 0.80
CA SER A 113 -7.62 -5.81 1.60
C SER A 113 -6.90 -4.60 1.01
N TYR A 114 -6.14 -3.91 1.85
CA TYR A 114 -5.09 -3.00 1.45
C TYR A 114 -3.73 -3.66 1.68
N ASN A 115 -2.91 -3.70 0.63
CA ASN A 115 -1.59 -4.30 0.66
C ASN A 115 -0.51 -3.22 0.69
N PHE A 116 0.43 -3.36 1.61
CA PHE A 116 1.53 -2.44 1.84
C PHE A 116 2.80 -2.99 1.22
N TYR A 117 3.54 -2.12 0.54
CA TYR A 117 4.78 -2.44 -0.14
C TYR A 117 5.83 -1.37 0.19
N THR A 118 7.10 -1.75 0.19
CA THR A 118 8.20 -0.79 0.18
C THR A 118 8.15 0.07 -1.08
N GLY A 119 8.91 1.18 -1.09
CA GLY A 119 9.09 2.02 -2.28
C GLY A 119 9.57 1.25 -3.52
N ASP A 120 10.40 0.22 -3.32
CA ASP A 120 10.91 -0.69 -4.35
C ASP A 120 9.99 -1.91 -4.63
N GLU A 121 8.70 -1.82 -4.29
CA GLU A 121 7.64 -2.80 -4.59
C GLU A 121 7.80 -4.18 -3.92
N LYS A 122 8.54 -4.28 -2.82
CA LYS A 122 8.56 -5.51 -1.99
C LYS A 122 7.37 -5.53 -1.07
N PHE A 123 6.63 -6.64 -1.07
CA PHE A 123 5.47 -6.81 -0.19
C PHE A 123 5.90 -6.79 1.28
N ILE A 124 5.21 -6.01 2.10
CA ILE A 124 5.43 -5.92 3.54
C ILE A 124 4.32 -6.65 4.28
N GLY A 125 3.07 -6.36 3.95
CA GLY A 125 1.93 -6.99 4.61
C GLY A 125 0.59 -6.48 4.12
N ARG A 126 -0.49 -6.90 4.79
CA ARG A 126 -1.86 -6.55 4.41
C ARG A 126 -2.72 -6.21 5.61
N VAL A 127 -3.71 -5.35 5.39
CA VAL A 127 -4.79 -5.08 6.33
C VAL A 127 -6.10 -5.34 5.62
N TYR A 128 -7.00 -6.10 6.24
CA TYR A 128 -8.34 -6.34 5.69
C TYR A 128 -9.16 -5.05 5.68
N LYS A 129 -9.97 -4.85 4.64
CA LYS A 129 -10.74 -3.60 4.45
C LYS A 129 -11.60 -3.26 5.66
N GLU A 130 -12.30 -4.26 6.21
CA GLU A 130 -13.13 -4.10 7.41
C GLU A 130 -12.35 -3.41 8.54
N LYS A 131 -11.15 -3.89 8.85
CA LYS A 131 -10.33 -3.33 9.91
C LYS A 131 -9.82 -1.92 9.60
N LEU A 132 -9.39 -1.68 8.35
CA LEU A 132 -8.88 -0.36 7.98
C LEU A 132 -10.00 0.69 7.89
N ASP A 133 -11.19 0.28 7.46
CA ASP A 133 -12.37 1.13 7.39
C ASP A 133 -12.86 1.51 8.81
N GLU A 134 -12.75 0.62 9.79
CA GLU A 134 -12.93 0.96 11.21
C GLU A 134 -11.94 2.05 11.66
N ASP A 135 -10.65 1.89 11.34
CA ASP A 135 -9.63 2.86 11.72
C ASP A 135 -9.86 4.22 11.02
N PHE A 136 -10.32 4.24 9.77
CA PHE A 136 -10.73 5.47 9.08
C PHE A 136 -11.94 6.15 9.73
N ASN A 137 -12.87 5.40 10.30
CA ASN A 137 -14.00 5.97 11.04
C ASN A 137 -13.57 6.59 12.37
N GLN A 138 -12.50 6.07 12.99
CA GLN A 138 -11.95 6.61 14.23
C GLN A 138 -10.99 7.78 14.00
N ASN A 139 -10.30 7.82 12.86
CA ASN A 139 -9.41 8.91 12.49
C ASN A 139 -9.67 9.38 11.05
N PRO A 140 -10.28 10.58 10.87
CA PRO A 140 -10.61 11.08 9.54
C PRO A 140 -9.37 11.37 8.67
N ASN A 141 -8.17 11.47 9.26
CA ASN A 141 -6.93 11.60 8.53
C ASN A 141 -6.46 10.23 8.00
N LYS A 142 -6.95 9.87 6.81
CA LYS A 142 -6.61 8.60 6.15
C LYS A 142 -5.12 8.39 5.95
N ASN A 143 -4.34 9.46 5.73
CA ASN A 143 -2.90 9.34 5.55
C ASN A 143 -2.23 8.88 6.84
N GLU A 144 -2.67 9.42 7.98
CA GLU A 144 -2.19 9.00 9.30
C GLU A 144 -2.59 7.55 9.58
N VAL A 145 -3.81 7.14 9.24
CA VAL A 145 -4.24 5.74 9.39
C VAL A 145 -3.37 4.76 8.60
N PHE A 146 -3.09 5.07 7.32
CA PHE A 146 -2.19 4.25 6.51
C PHE A 146 -0.78 4.20 7.09
N LEU A 147 -0.24 5.34 7.51
CA LEU A 147 1.10 5.40 8.10
C LEU A 147 1.17 4.58 9.39
N MET A 148 0.22 4.74 10.31
CA MET A 148 0.16 3.99 11.57
C MET A 148 0.08 2.48 11.34
N ASN A 149 -0.78 2.05 10.41
CA ASN A 149 -0.90 0.64 10.03
C ASN A 149 0.39 0.11 9.39
N PHE A 150 1.03 0.90 8.53
CA PHE A 150 2.33 0.57 7.97
C PHE A 150 3.39 0.38 9.07
N MET A 151 3.43 1.25 10.08
CA MET A 151 4.36 1.11 11.21
C MET A 151 4.10 -0.20 11.95
N TYR A 152 2.84 -0.47 12.31
CA TYR A 152 2.46 -1.64 13.08
C TYR A 152 2.90 -2.95 12.39
N ILE A 153 2.61 -3.09 11.10
CA ILE A 153 2.92 -4.30 10.33
C ILE A 153 4.43 -4.47 10.11
N SER A 154 5.18 -3.37 10.00
CA SER A 154 6.62 -3.40 9.71
C SER A 154 7.48 -3.72 10.93
N ILE A 155 6.88 -3.86 12.12
CA ILE A 155 7.59 -4.20 13.36
C ILE A 155 7.51 -5.70 13.69
N GLU A 156 6.62 -6.45 13.03
CA GLU A 156 6.53 -7.91 13.10
C GLU A 156 7.57 -8.62 12.22
#